data_AF-A0A060CH75-F1
#
_entry.id   AF-A0A060CH75-F1
#
_cell.length_a   1.000
_cell.length_b   1.000
_cell.length_c   1.000
_cell.angle_alpha   90.00
_cell.angle_beta   90.00
_cell.angle_gamma   90.00
#
_symmetry.space_group_name_H-M   'P 1'
#
loop_
_entity.id
_entity.type
_entity.pdbx_description
1 polymer ?
#
loop_
_entity_poly.entity_id
_entity_poly.type
_entity_poly.pdbx_seq_one_letter_code
_entity_poly.pdbx_strand_id
1 'polypeptide(L)' 'AGTGEMKKRYGFVYVDKDDNGNGTLKRSKKDSFKWYKKVIASDGEDLS' A
#
# COMPACT_ATOMS: atom_id res chain seq x y z
N ALA A 1 16.97 6.50 11.29
CA ALA A 1 15.51 6.32 11.29
C ALA A 1 14.93 7.21 10.19
N GLY A 2 14.20 6.65 9.22
CA GLY A 2 13.77 7.37 8.01
C GLY A 2 12.80 8.50 8.32
N THR A 3 12.95 9.63 7.61
CA THR A 3 12.28 10.94 7.82
C THR A 3 10.76 10.95 7.58
N GLY A 4 10.08 9.81 7.60
CA GLY A 4 8.62 9.76 7.40
C GLY A 4 8.16 10.24 6.01
N GLU A 5 9.04 10.20 5.01
CA GLU A 5 8.75 10.61 3.63
C GLU A 5 7.64 9.72 3.02
N MET A 6 6.42 10.26 2.99
CA MET A 6 5.21 9.72 2.39
C MET A 6 5.27 9.65 0.86
N LYS A 7 6.24 10.33 0.21
CA LYS A 7 6.52 10.15 -1.23
C LYS A 7 6.96 8.73 -1.57
N LYS A 8 7.68 8.02 -0.69
CA LYS A 8 8.05 6.61 -0.88
C LYS A 8 7.00 5.69 -0.24
N ARG A 9 6.08 5.16 -1.05
CA ARG A 9 4.89 4.41 -0.58
C ARG A 9 5.01 2.90 -0.79
N TYR A 10 5.48 2.19 0.23
CA TYR A 10 5.71 0.73 0.18
C TYR A 10 4.46 -0.14 0.43
N GLY A 11 3.39 0.41 1.00
CA GLY A 11 2.20 -0.38 1.37
C GLY A 11 1.32 -0.81 0.18
N PHE A 12 0.67 -1.96 0.31
CA PHE A 12 -0.43 -2.41 -0.57
C PHE A 12 -1.72 -1.58 -0.43
N VAL A 13 -1.83 -0.81 0.66
CA VAL A 13 -2.92 0.12 0.92
C VAL A 13 -2.37 1.54 0.79
N TYR A 14 -3.05 2.38 0.01
CA TYR A 14 -2.77 3.79 -0.07
C TYR A 14 -3.34 4.50 1.15
N VAL A 15 -2.57 5.40 1.74
CA VAL A 15 -3.02 6.30 2.81
C VAL A 15 -2.98 7.72 2.27
N ASP A 16 -4.12 8.41 2.35
CA ASP A 16 -4.23 9.80 1.95
C ASP A 16 -3.56 10.73 2.98
N LYS A 17 -2.25 10.88 2.83
CA LYS A 17 -1.39 11.77 3.60
C LYS A 17 -0.15 12.13 2.78
N ASP A 18 0.25 13.40 2.76
CA ASP A 18 1.48 13.90 2.14
C ASP A 18 2.61 14.10 3.16
N ASP A 19 3.80 14.51 2.67
CA ASP A 19 5.00 14.76 3.49
C ASP A 19 4.82 15.95 4.46
N ASN A 20 3.93 16.90 4.10
CA ASN A 20 3.63 18.09 4.90
C ASN A 20 2.54 17.83 5.95
N GLY A 21 1.98 16.61 5.99
CA GLY A 21 0.95 16.21 6.92
C GLY A 21 -0.48 16.47 6.47
N ASN A 22 -0.71 16.95 5.24
CA ASN A 22 -2.04 17.16 4.70
C ASN A 22 -2.65 15.84 4.20
N GLY A 23 -3.97 15.71 4.31
CA GLY A 23 -4.73 14.56 3.81
C GLY A 23 -5.79 14.10 4.80
N THR A 24 -6.69 13.24 4.33
CA THR A 24 -7.86 12.79 5.11
C THR A 24 -7.58 11.54 5.96
N LEU A 25 -6.37 10.98 5.86
CA LEU A 25 -6.01 9.68 6.45
C LEU A 25 -6.92 8.52 5.99
N LYS A 26 -7.67 8.71 4.90
CA LYS A 26 -8.46 7.65 4.28
C LYS A 26 -7.53 6.57 3.72
N ARG A 27 -7.97 5.32 3.84
CA ARG A 27 -7.28 4.16 3.31
C ARG A 27 -8.00 3.70 2.05
N SER A 28 -7.25 3.47 0.99
CA SER A 28 -7.75 2.95 -0.28
C SER A 28 -6.92 1.75 -0.71
N LYS A 29 -7.58 0.71 -1.23
CA LYS A 29 -6.89 -0.48 -1.75
C LYS A 29 -6.18 -0.09 -3.05
N LYS A 30 -4.87 -0.36 -3.15
CA LYS A 30 -4.15 -0.29 -4.43
C LYS A 30 -4.42 -1.56 -5.24
N ASP A 31 -4.05 -1.57 -6.51
CA ASP A 31 -4.17 -2.77 -7.35
C ASP A 31 -3.33 -3.94 -6.80
N SER A 32 -2.15 -3.62 -6.25
CA SER A 32 -1.27 -4.58 -5.59
C SER A 32 -1.90 -5.23 -4.35
N PHE A 33 -2.96 -4.66 -3.77
CA PHE A 33 -3.72 -5.30 -2.69
C PHE A 33 -4.43 -6.56 -3.17
N LYS A 34 -5.07 -6.51 -4.33
CA LYS A 34 -5.79 -7.67 -4.88
C LYS A 34 -4.81 -8.73 -5.36
N TRP A 35 -3.73 -8.31 -6.01
CA TRP A 35 -2.65 -9.20 -6.41
C TRP A 35 -2.10 -9.96 -5.20
N TYR A 36 -1.70 -9.26 -4.13
CA TYR A 36 -1.13 -9.92 -2.96
C TYR A 36 -2.15 -10.80 -2.21
N LYS A 37 -3.43 -10.41 -2.22
CA LYS A 37 -4.52 -11.27 -1.73
C LYS A 37 -4.59 -12.59 -2.51
N LYS A 38 -4.43 -12.55 -3.84
CA LYS A 38 -4.42 -13.74 -4.71
C LYS A 38 -3.23 -14.64 -4.39
N VAL A 39 -2.04 -14.05 -4.28
CA VAL A 39 -0.79 -14.74 -3.92
C VAL A 39 -0.92 -15.48 -2.59
N ILE A 40 -1.46 -14.83 -1.55
CA ILE A 40 -1.67 -15.49 -0.25
C ILE A 40 -2.72 -16.62 -0.37
N ALA A 41 -3.79 -16.40 -1.13
CA ALA A 41 -4.85 -17.40 -1.30
C ALA A 41 -4.41 -18.63 -2.10
N SER A 42 -3.40 -18.49 -2.97
CA SER A 42 -2.80 -19.57 -3.74
C SER A 42 -1.55 -20.17 -3.08
N ASP A 43 -1.25 -19.80 -1.83
CA ASP A 43 -0.01 -20.17 -1.14
C ASP A 43 1.26 -19.88 -1.96
N GLY A 44 1.22 -18.80 -2.75
CA GLY A 44 2.32 -18.36 -3.60
C GLY A 44 2.39 -19.03 -4.98
N GLU A 45 1.48 -19.94 -5.32
CA GLU A 45 1.48 -20.62 -6.62
C GLU A 45 1.03 -19.70 -7.78
N ASP A 46 0.17 -18.72 -7.48
CA ASP A 46 -0.36 -17.78 -8.48
C ASP A 46 0.17 -16.36 -8.27
N LEU A 47 1.14 -15.98 -9.10
CA LEU A 47 1.83 -14.68 -9.10
C LEU A 47 1.35 -13.73 -10.22
N SER A 48 0.35 -14.15 -11.00
CA SER A 48 -0.12 -13.47 -12.21
C SER A 48 -1.21 -12.42 -11.97
#